data_AF-A0A1I1VXD7-F1
#
_entry.id   AF-A0A1I1VXD7-F1
#
_cell.length_a   1.000
_cell.length_b   1.000
_cell.length_c   1.000
_cell.angle_alpha   90.00
_cell.angle_beta   90.00
_cell.angle_gamma   90.00
#
_symmetry.space_group_name_H-M   'P 1'
#
loop_
_entity.id
_entity.type
_entity.pdbx_description
1 polymer ?
#
loop_
_entity_poly.entity_id
_entity_poly.type
_entity_poly.pdbx_seq_one_letter_code
_entity_poly.pdbx_strand_id
1 'polypeptide(L)'
;MNFLEAIKLKSRIGNKIIINGVELKVFVSPTSKGKFDEYLAVYRENENSFSDEIAKLYAVNKDFACCGIGYFQDIIVYKFIWSENDIEQKE
;
A
#
# COMPACT_ATOMS: atom_id res chain seq x y z
N MET A 1 -3.50 -8.77 -9.48
CA MET A 1 -2.30 -8.13 -10.05
C MET A 1 -1.09 -8.82 -9.44
N ASN A 2 -0.02 -9.06 -10.19
CA ASN A 2 1.19 -9.68 -9.63
C ASN A 2 2.15 -8.63 -9.03
N PHE A 3 3.19 -9.09 -8.32
CA PHE A 3 4.15 -8.21 -7.65
C PHE A 3 4.83 -7.20 -8.59
N LEU A 4 5.24 -7.62 -9.79
CA LEU A 4 5.93 -6.76 -10.75
C LEU A 4 4.99 -5.68 -11.31
N GLU A 5 3.73 -6.03 -11.53
CA GLU A 5 2.71 -5.06 -11.94
C GLU A 5 2.44 -4.04 -10.84
N ALA A 6 2.36 -4.48 -9.58
CA ALA A 6 2.16 -3.59 -8.43
C ALA A 6 3.34 -2.63 -8.21
N ILE A 7 4.58 -3.12 -8.37
CA ILE A 7 5.77 -2.27 -8.35
C ILE A 7 5.74 -1.25 -9.49
N LYS A 8 5.39 -1.67 -10.71
CA LYS A 8 5.32 -0.75 -11.85
C LYS A 8 4.29 0.35 -11.62
N LEU A 9 3.14 0.00 -11.04
CA LEU A 9 2.10 0.97 -10.69
C LEU A 9 2.60 1.95 -9.60
N LYS A 10 3.18 1.44 -8.51
CA LYS A 10 3.83 2.27 -7.48
C LYS A 10 4.88 3.22 -8.06
N SER A 11 5.72 2.74 -8.98
CA SER A 11 6.76 3.56 -9.60
C SER A 11 6.20 4.73 -10.41
N ARG A 12 4.99 4.61 -10.96
CA ARG A 12 4.33 5.71 -11.70
C ARG A 12 3.68 6.71 -10.76
N ILE A 13 3.01 6.19 -9.72
CA ILE A 13 2.32 6.99 -8.71
C ILE A 13 3.32 7.79 -7.87
N GLY A 14 4.45 7.18 -7.53
CA GLY A 14 5.41 7.71 -6.58
C GLY A 14 5.27 7.09 -5.19
N ASN A 15 6.05 7.60 -4.24
CA ASN A 15 6.12 7.04 -2.89
C ASN A 15 5.02 7.56 -1.95
N LYS A 16 4.22 8.53 -2.39
CA LYS A 16 3.17 9.18 -1.60
C LYS A 16 2.02 9.62 -2.51
N ILE A 17 0.81 9.61 -1.97
CA ILE A 17 -0.39 10.20 -2.58
C ILE A 17 -1.16 11.00 -1.54
N ILE A 18 -2.00 11.92 -1.98
CA ILE A 18 -2.91 12.67 -1.10
C ILE A 18 -4.33 12.27 -1.47
N ILE A 19 -5.11 11.82 -0.49
CA ILE A 19 -6.52 11.47 -0.67
C ILE A 19 -7.32 12.15 0.43
N ASN A 20 -8.29 12.99 0.04
CA ASN A 20 -9.13 13.76 0.98
C ASN A 20 -8.31 14.54 2.03
N GLY A 21 -7.18 15.13 1.61
CA GLY A 21 -6.28 15.88 2.50
C GLY A 21 -5.39 15.02 3.40
N VAL A 22 -5.40 13.70 3.26
CA VAL A 22 -4.55 12.77 4.02
C VAL A 22 -3.39 12.31 3.15
N GLU A 23 -2.16 12.49 3.63
CA GLU A 23 -0.96 11.94 2.99
C GLU A 23 -0.87 10.44 3.28
N LEU A 24 -0.87 9.65 2.22
CA LEU A 24 -0.70 8.20 2.27
C LEU A 24 0.65 7.83 1.63
N LYS A 25 1.48 7.11 2.38
CA LYS A 25 2.69 6.46 1.87
C LYS A 25 2.31 5.28 0.99
N VAL A 26 2.91 5.18 -0.19
CA VAL A 26 2.59 4.17 -1.20
C VAL A 26 3.59 3.00 -1.14
N PHE A 27 3.08 1.77 -1.14
CA PHE A 27 3.85 0.52 -1.07
C PHE A 27 3.13 -0.61 -1.81
N VAL A 28 3.82 -1.72 -2.04
CA VAL A 28 3.18 -2.95 -2.54
C VAL A 28 2.71 -3.79 -1.36
N SER A 29 1.51 -4.34 -1.45
CA SER A 29 0.90 -5.13 -0.37
C SER A 29 0.29 -6.43 -0.89
N PRO A 30 0.38 -7.55 -0.15
CA PRO A 30 -0.41 -8.75 -0.45
C PRO A 30 -1.90 -8.47 -0.27
N THR A 31 -2.73 -9.06 -1.14
CA THR A 31 -4.18 -8.83 -1.13
C THR A 31 -4.97 -9.93 -0.42
N SER A 32 -4.29 -10.98 0.02
CA SER A 32 -4.91 -12.11 0.71
C SER A 32 -5.49 -11.65 2.06
N LYS A 33 -6.80 -11.89 2.24
CA LYS A 33 -7.53 -11.55 3.47
C LYS A 33 -6.84 -12.16 4.70
N GLY A 34 -6.66 -11.38 5.77
CA GLY A 34 -5.94 -11.75 7.00
C GLY A 34 -4.42 -11.50 6.95
N LYS A 35 -3.77 -11.73 5.79
CA LYS A 35 -2.34 -11.39 5.62
C LYS A 35 -2.08 -9.91 5.43
N PHE A 36 -3.06 -9.20 4.88
CA PHE A 36 -3.02 -7.74 4.83
C PHE A 36 -2.96 -7.12 6.23
N ASP A 37 -3.75 -7.62 7.18
CA ASP A 37 -3.78 -7.08 8.56
C ASP A 37 -2.49 -7.38 9.32
N GLU A 38 -1.94 -8.60 9.17
CA GLU A 38 -0.61 -8.96 9.70
C GLU A 38 0.48 -8.07 9.11
N TYR A 39 0.44 -7.83 7.79
CA TYR A 39 1.38 -6.96 7.09
C TYR A 39 1.27 -5.50 7.54
N LEU A 40 0.04 -4.99 7.76
CA LEU A 40 -0.22 -3.66 8.32
C LEU A 40 0.26 -3.53 9.77
N ALA A 41 0.14 -4.57 10.59
CA ALA A 41 0.64 -4.54 11.97
C ALA A 41 2.17 -4.37 11.99
N VAL A 42 2.87 -5.10 11.12
CA VAL A 42 4.34 -5.00 10.97
C VAL A 42 4.76 -3.62 10.46
N TYR A 43 3.98 -3.00 9.57
CA TYR A 43 4.19 -1.61 9.15
C TYR A 43 4.21 -0.64 10.33
N ARG A 44 3.25 -0.75 11.25
CA ARG A 44 3.15 0.15 12.42
C ARG A 44 4.40 0.08 13.30
N GLU A 45 4.91 -1.13 13.52
CA GLU A 45 6.03 -1.36 14.44
C GLU A 45 7.40 -1.16 13.77
N ASN A 46 7.49 -1.30 12.44
CA ASN A 46 8.77 -1.35 11.71
C ASN A 46 8.77 -0.45 10.46
N GLU A 47 8.14 0.73 10.52
CA GLU A 47 7.96 1.61 9.36
C GLU A 47 9.26 1.87 8.57
N ASN A 48 10.40 1.99 9.27
CA ASN A 48 11.70 2.28 8.67
C ASN A 48 12.32 1.09 7.91
N SER A 49 11.94 -0.13 8.26
CA SER A 49 12.40 -1.36 7.62
C SER A 49 11.38 -1.93 6.64
N PHE A 50 10.21 -1.31 6.56
CA PHE A 50 9.11 -1.77 5.72
C PHE A 50 9.39 -1.49 4.24
N SER A 51 9.53 -2.56 3.46
CA SER A 51 9.87 -2.48 2.04
C SER A 51 8.90 -3.29 1.17
N ASP A 52 8.95 -3.02 -0.14
CA ASP A 52 8.21 -3.80 -1.12
C ASP A 52 8.63 -5.29 -1.09
N GLU A 53 9.88 -5.61 -0.70
CA GLU A 53 10.35 -6.99 -0.63
C GLU A 53 9.75 -7.77 0.55
N ILE A 54 9.51 -7.10 1.68
CA ILE A 54 8.82 -7.72 2.83
C ILE A 54 7.40 -8.15 2.42
N ALA A 55 6.73 -7.42 1.52
CA ALA A 55 5.41 -7.80 1.02
C ALA A 55 5.35 -9.23 0.45
N LYS A 56 6.46 -9.70 -0.15
CA LYS A 56 6.54 -11.06 -0.72
C LYS A 56 6.44 -12.16 0.34
N LEU A 57 6.89 -11.89 1.56
CA LEU A 57 6.89 -12.87 2.66
C LEU A 57 5.47 -13.14 3.20
N TYR A 58 4.55 -12.20 3.02
CA TYR A 58 3.19 -12.27 3.53
C TYR A 58 2.18 -12.73 2.46
N ALA A 59 2.61 -12.89 1.22
CA ALA A 59 1.75 -13.28 0.11
C ALA A 59 1.60 -14.81 0.04
N VAL A 60 0.39 -15.31 0.32
CA VAL A 60 0.07 -16.74 0.17
C VAL A 60 -0.15 -17.10 -1.31
N ASN A 61 -0.66 -16.14 -2.09
CA ASN A 61 -0.84 -16.23 -3.54
C ASN A 61 0.03 -15.17 -4.24
N LYS A 62 0.23 -15.29 -5.56
CA LYS A 62 0.96 -14.28 -6.36
C LYS A 62 0.17 -12.97 -6.55
N ASP A 63 -0.79 -12.67 -5.68
CA ASP A 63 -1.71 -11.56 -5.78
C ASP A 63 -1.33 -10.41 -4.85
N PHE A 64 -0.88 -9.33 -5.48
CA PHE A 64 -0.45 -8.09 -4.84
C PHE A 64 -1.28 -6.92 -5.35
N ALA A 65 -1.24 -5.82 -4.61
CA ALA A 65 -1.80 -4.54 -5.02
C ALA A 65 -0.84 -3.41 -4.65
N CYS A 66 -0.96 -2.29 -5.36
CA CYS A 66 -0.41 -1.04 -4.86
C CYS A 66 -1.35 -0.52 -3.76
N CYS A 67 -0.80 -0.03 -2.66
CA CYS A 67 -1.55 0.42 -1.50
C CYS A 67 -1.00 1.74 -1.01
N GLY A 68 -1.87 2.66 -0.62
CA GLY A 68 -1.54 3.83 0.20
C GLY A 68 -1.90 3.56 1.66
N ILE A 69 -1.06 3.96 2.61
CA ILE A 69 -1.36 3.96 4.05
C ILE A 69 -0.95 5.29 4.68
N GLY A 70 -1.74 5.81 5.59
CA GLY A 70 -1.40 6.98 6.37
C GLY A 70 -2.19 7.04 7.67
N TYR A 71 -1.94 8.09 8.44
CA TYR A 71 -2.62 8.36 9.69
C TYR A 71 -3.51 9.59 9.54
N PHE A 72 -4.73 9.48 10.06
CA PHE A 72 -5.64 10.61 10.21
C PHE A 72 -6.30 10.54 11.58
N GLN A 73 -6.02 11.51 12.44
CA GLN A 73 -6.61 11.59 13.80
C GLN A 73 -6.50 10.26 14.57
N ASP A 74 -5.29 9.69 14.63
CA ASP A 74 -4.99 8.40 15.28
C ASP A 74 -5.64 7.14 14.65
N ILE A 75 -6.34 7.31 13.53
CA ILE A 75 -6.89 6.20 12.73
C ILE A 75 -5.95 5.92 11.58
N ILE A 76 -5.66 4.64 11.33
CA ILE A 76 -4.99 4.23 10.09
C ILE A 76 -5.99 4.25 8.96
N VAL A 77 -5.65 5.01 7.92
CA VAL A 77 -6.35 5.04 6.65
C VAL A 77 -5.52 4.26 5.65
N TYR A 78 -6.15 3.35 4.91
CA TYR A 78 -5.51 2.64 3.81
C TYR A 78 -6.42 2.63 2.57
N LYS A 79 -5.80 2.57 1.39
CA LYS A 79 -6.51 2.46 0.11
C LYS A 79 -5.75 1.54 -0.84
N PHE A 80 -6.44 0.54 -1.37
CA PHE A 80 -5.94 -0.25 -2.49
C PHE A 80 -6.08 0.55 -3.79
N ILE A 81 -5.03 0.50 -4.59
CA ILE A 81 -4.90 1.21 -5.86
C ILE A 81 -4.70 0.14 -6.93
N TRP A 82 -5.73 -0.06 -7.75
CA TRP A 82 -5.70 -1.06 -8.82
C TRP A 82 -5.25 -0.42 -10.15
N SER A 83 -5.41 0.89 -10.26
CA SER A 83 -5.04 1.73 -11.40
C SER A 83 -4.76 3.18 -10.97
N GLU A 84 -4.07 3.94 -11.82
CA GLU A 84 -3.78 5.36 -11.58
C GLU A 84 -5.07 6.21 -11.46
N ASN A 85 -6.17 5.76 -12.08
CA ASN A 85 -7.48 6.41 -12.03
C ASN A 85 -8.15 6.30 -10.65
N ASP A 86 -7.73 5.37 -9.79
CA ASP A 86 -8.29 5.21 -8.43
C ASP A 86 -7.81 6.32 -7.48
N ILE A 87 -6.83 7.11 -7.91
CA ILE A 87 -6.30 8.25 -7.16
C ILE A 87 -7.17 9.46 -7.50
N GLU A 88 -8.21 9.68 -6.70
CA GLU A 88 -8.99 10.92 -6.75
C GLU A 88 -8.10 12.08 -6.28
N GLN A 89 -7.38 12.70 -7.22
CA GLN A 89 -6.68 13.94 -6.97
C GLN A 89 -7.72 15.07 -6.93
N LYS A 90 -7.91 15.68 -5.75
CA LYS A 90 -8.55 16.99 -5.67
C LYS A 90 -7.44 18.04 -5.62
N GLU A 91 -7.37 18.83 -6.69
CA GLU A 91 -6.70 20.13 -6.73
C GLU A 91 -7.17 21.05 -5.60
#